data_AF-A0A7J5Y1T9-F1
#
_entry.id   AF-A0A7J5Y1T9-F1
#
_cell.length_a   1.000
_cell.length_b   1.000
_cell.length_c   1.000
_cell.angle_alpha   90.00
_cell.angle_beta   90.00
_cell.angle_gamma   90.00
#
_symmetry.space_group_name_H-M   'P 1'
#
loop_
_entity.id
_entity.type
_entity.pdbx_description
1 polymer ?
#
loop_
_entity_poly.entity_id
_entity_poly.type
_entity_poly.pdbx_seq_one_letter_code
_entity_poly.pdbx_strand_id
1 'polypeptide(L)'
;MSPHSLDQNHGGEYAAFAALIERFVKALRDCQITPYIVLDGGSDISELKNETVMQRAVDRIKRAHRAAQGGQRENILPTLVKLVLLQTLRRLDVQVAQCYGEADPEIAALAREWQCPGLLPLSHFQWEMVERRGSNSYIPCKSYNTSSFCIFFKIQRQLLPAFAALAGNDYVKLHRLQARVSWNQFAPAGGGNTGHLEGLLCWLQNFQKPQEAFEAALGLVGN
;
A
#
# COMPACT_ATOMS: atom_id res chain seq x y z
N MET A 1 26.36 17.46 -4.13
CA MET A 1 26.18 16.29 -3.22
C MET A 1 25.24 16.74 -2.12
N SER A 2 24.07 16.11 -1.99
CA SER A 2 23.09 16.51 -0.97
C SER A 2 23.60 16.14 0.43
N PRO A 3 23.53 17.00 1.47
CA PRO A 3 24.32 16.82 2.69
C PRO A 3 23.96 15.60 3.56
N HIS A 4 22.84 14.91 3.35
CA HIS A 4 22.47 13.76 4.18
C HIS A 4 21.66 12.73 3.38
N SER A 5 22.34 11.88 2.58
CA SER A 5 21.71 10.66 2.07
C SER A 5 21.47 9.70 3.24
N LEU A 6 20.24 9.23 3.42
CA LEU A 6 19.92 8.23 4.44
C LEU A 6 20.77 6.96 4.19
N ASP A 7 21.65 6.62 5.13
CA ASP A 7 22.37 5.34 5.08
C ASP A 7 21.41 4.21 5.44
N GLN A 8 20.95 3.52 4.40
CA GLN A 8 20.10 2.34 4.50
C GLN A 8 20.91 1.06 4.27
N ASN A 9 22.20 1.04 4.61
CA ASN A 9 23.03 -0.15 4.44
C ASN A 9 23.61 -0.66 5.74
N HIS A 10 24.03 0.23 6.63
CA HIS A 10 24.63 -0.14 7.91
C HIS A 10 23.64 -0.05 9.08
N GLY A 11 22.38 0.33 8.81
CA GLY A 11 21.28 0.27 9.79
C GLY A 11 21.44 1.20 10.99
N GLY A 12 22.28 2.25 10.91
CA GLY A 12 22.67 3.07 12.07
C GLY A 12 22.33 4.57 12.00
N GLU A 13 21.88 5.11 10.86
CA GLU A 13 21.74 6.56 10.73
C GLU A 13 20.35 7.08 11.17
N TYR A 14 20.17 7.14 12.48
CA TYR A 14 18.94 7.61 13.11
C TYR A 14 18.71 9.12 12.93
N ALA A 15 19.77 9.94 12.91
CA ALA A 15 19.63 11.38 12.78
C ALA A 15 19.18 11.77 11.37
N ALA A 16 19.75 11.16 10.32
CA ALA A 16 19.25 11.41 8.97
C ALA A 16 17.82 10.86 8.77
N PHE A 17 17.43 9.78 9.45
CA PHE A 17 16.04 9.31 9.43
C PHE A 17 15.08 10.28 10.11
N ALA A 18 15.44 10.83 11.28
CA ALA A 18 14.65 11.88 11.93
C ALA A 18 14.54 13.12 11.04
N ALA A 19 15.64 13.56 10.43
CA ALA A 19 15.64 14.67 9.48
C ALA A 19 14.77 14.39 8.23
N LEU A 20 14.69 13.14 7.77
CA LEU A 20 13.79 12.74 6.69
C LEU A 20 12.31 12.92 7.09
N ILE A 21 11.94 12.46 8.29
CA ILE A 21 10.58 12.62 8.83
C ILE A 21 10.23 14.10 8.99
N GLU A 22 11.16 14.91 9.49
CA GLU A 22 10.96 16.36 9.61
C GLU A 22 10.69 17.02 8.26
N ARG A 23 11.47 16.67 7.22
CA ARG A 23 11.24 17.19 5.86
C ARG A 23 9.89 16.75 5.32
N PHE A 24 9.50 15.49 5.54
CA PHE A 24 8.20 14.98 5.12
C PHE A 24 7.04 15.76 5.77
N VAL A 25 7.07 15.91 7.10
CA VAL A 25 6.04 16.66 7.83
C VAL A 25 6.04 18.13 7.43
N LYS A 26 7.21 18.73 7.19
CA LYS A 26 7.32 20.09 6.69
C LYS A 26 6.67 20.24 5.31
N ALA A 27 6.93 19.33 4.38
CA ALA A 27 6.33 19.36 3.04
C ALA A 27 4.79 19.34 3.11
N LEU A 28 4.22 18.50 3.98
CA LEU A 28 2.77 18.47 4.23
C LEU A 28 2.26 19.82 4.76
N ARG A 29 2.93 20.39 5.77
CA ARG A 29 2.53 21.66 6.39
C ARG A 29 2.66 22.86 5.46
N ASP A 30 3.71 22.90 4.64
CA ASP A 30 3.89 23.93 3.61
C ASP A 30 2.71 23.92 2.61
N CYS A 31 2.09 22.75 2.41
CA CYS A 31 0.88 22.54 1.61
C CYS A 31 -0.43 22.62 2.42
N GLN A 32 -0.39 23.08 3.66
CA GLN A 32 -1.54 23.19 4.56
C GLN A 32 -2.24 21.84 4.84
N ILE A 33 -1.50 20.73 4.73
CA ILE A 33 -1.98 19.39 5.05
C ILE A 33 -1.64 19.08 6.51
N THR A 34 -2.66 18.69 7.29
CA THR A 34 -2.47 18.20 8.66
C THR A 34 -2.37 16.67 8.64
N PRO A 35 -1.18 16.08 8.85
CA PRO A 35 -1.04 14.63 8.87
C PRO A 35 -1.66 14.01 10.13
N TYR A 36 -2.31 12.87 9.93
CA TYR A 36 -2.67 11.92 10.98
C TYR A 36 -2.08 10.57 10.61
N ILE A 37 -1.19 10.03 11.43
CA ILE A 37 -0.47 8.80 11.12
C ILE A 37 -1.15 7.62 11.81
N VAL A 38 -1.51 6.60 11.02
CA VAL A 38 -2.04 5.33 11.53
C VAL A 38 -0.97 4.26 11.33
N LEU A 39 -0.64 3.54 12.40
CA LEU A 39 0.35 2.47 12.38
C LEU A 39 -0.32 1.12 12.53
N ASP A 40 0.21 0.13 11.80
CA ASP A 40 -0.16 -1.28 12.00
C ASP A 40 0.06 -1.70 13.45
N GLY A 41 -0.84 -2.55 13.92
CA GLY A 41 -0.85 -3.24 15.20
C GLY A 41 -0.17 -4.61 15.15
N GLY A 42 -0.77 -5.55 15.87
CA GLY A 42 -0.35 -6.95 15.85
C GLY A 42 -0.74 -7.62 14.53
N SER A 43 0.09 -8.56 14.09
CA SER A 43 -0.31 -9.48 13.03
C SER A 43 -1.29 -10.52 13.59
N ASP A 44 -2.32 -10.83 12.80
CA ASP A 44 -3.26 -11.92 13.07
C ASP A 44 -2.50 -13.21 13.45
N ILE A 45 -3.00 -13.93 14.48
CA ILE A 45 -2.32 -15.06 15.15
C ILE A 45 -2.28 -16.31 14.25
N SER A 46 -2.95 -16.28 13.10
CA SER A 46 -2.93 -17.38 12.14
C SER A 46 -1.50 -17.72 11.72
N GLU A 47 -1.17 -19.02 11.73
CA GLU A 47 0.17 -19.57 11.42
C GLU A 47 0.74 -19.06 10.08
N LEU A 48 -0.13 -18.63 9.17
CA LEU A 48 0.18 -17.99 7.89
C LEU A 48 1.07 -16.75 8.00
N LYS A 49 0.77 -15.84 8.93
CA LYS A 49 1.57 -14.62 9.10
C LYS A 49 2.91 -14.94 9.76
N ASN A 50 2.99 -16.01 10.55
CA ASN A 50 4.24 -16.43 11.19
C ASN A 50 5.30 -16.86 10.17
N GLU A 51 4.93 -17.65 9.15
CA GLU A 51 5.85 -18.01 8.06
C GLU A 51 6.38 -16.77 7.33
N THR A 52 5.49 -15.82 7.04
CA THR A 52 5.84 -14.56 6.36
C THR A 52 6.76 -13.69 7.22
N VAL A 53 6.48 -13.57 8.52
CA VAL A 53 7.32 -12.82 9.47
C VAL A 53 8.69 -13.47 9.61
N MET A 54 8.75 -14.79 9.75
CA MET A 54 10.00 -15.53 9.83
C MET A 54 10.82 -15.37 8.54
N GLN A 55 10.18 -15.52 7.38
CA GLN A 55 10.86 -15.32 6.09
C GLN A 55 11.39 -13.90 5.95
N ARG A 56 10.61 -12.87 6.32
CA ARG A 56 11.06 -11.46 6.31
C ARG A 56 12.26 -11.24 7.23
N ALA A 57 12.30 -11.88 8.40
CA ALA A 57 13.42 -11.82 9.31
C ALA A 57 14.68 -12.48 8.73
N VAL A 58 14.54 -13.69 8.16
CA VAL A 58 15.62 -14.40 7.46
C VAL A 58 16.15 -13.57 6.29
N ASP A 59 15.26 -12.98 5.49
CA ASP A 59 15.64 -12.15 4.36
C ASP A 59 16.36 -10.88 4.83
N ARG A 60 15.94 -10.28 5.95
CA ARG A 60 16.66 -9.14 6.54
C ARG A 60 18.08 -9.52 6.96
N ILE A 61 18.28 -10.70 7.57
CA ILE A 61 19.61 -11.20 7.93
C ILE A 61 20.48 -11.40 6.68
N LYS A 62 19.92 -12.04 5.64
CA LYS A 62 20.63 -12.24 4.35
C LYS A 62 21.01 -10.91 3.70
N ARG A 63 20.10 -9.93 3.68
CA ARG A 63 20.35 -8.57 3.19
C ARG A 63 21.48 -7.89 3.98
N ALA A 64 21.43 -7.95 5.30
CA ALA A 64 22.48 -7.39 6.17
C ALA A 64 23.85 -8.03 5.91
N HIS A 65 23.90 -9.35 5.71
CA HIS A 65 25.14 -10.05 5.39
C HIS A 65 25.73 -9.60 4.04
N ARG A 66 24.90 -9.49 2.99
CA ARG A 66 25.35 -9.01 1.67
C ARG A 66 25.82 -7.56 1.70
N ALA A 67 25.13 -6.70 2.44
CA ALA A 67 25.55 -5.31 2.65
C ALA A 67 26.93 -5.25 3.32
N ALA A 68 27.15 -6.05 4.37
CA ALA A 68 28.40 -6.09 5.11
C ALA A 68 29.58 -6.68 4.31
N GLN A 69 29.36 -7.73 3.52
CA GLN A 69 30.44 -8.40 2.78
C GLN A 69 30.75 -7.75 1.42
N GLY A 70 29.71 -7.29 0.71
CA GLY A 70 29.82 -6.87 -0.68
C GLY A 70 29.60 -5.38 -0.92
N GLY A 71 29.30 -4.59 0.11
CA GLY A 71 28.98 -3.17 -0.02
C GLY A 71 27.71 -2.88 -0.85
N GLN A 72 26.92 -3.91 -1.17
CA GLN A 72 25.67 -3.79 -1.93
C GLN A 72 24.65 -2.99 -1.12
N ARG A 73 23.88 -2.12 -1.77
CA ARG A 73 22.81 -1.34 -1.14
C ARG A 73 21.56 -2.19 -0.95
N GLU A 74 21.22 -2.50 0.30
CA GLU A 74 20.18 -3.49 0.64
C GLU A 74 18.96 -2.92 1.41
N ASN A 75 18.86 -1.58 1.51
CA ASN A 75 17.74 -0.85 2.14
C ASN A 75 17.38 -1.39 3.54
N ILE A 76 18.39 -1.61 4.36
CA ILE A 76 18.27 -2.08 5.74
C ILE A 76 17.86 -0.92 6.62
N LEU A 77 16.64 -0.98 7.13
CA LEU A 77 16.15 -0.02 8.11
C LEU A 77 16.87 -0.20 9.46
N PRO A 78 17.14 0.91 10.18
CA PRO A 78 17.69 0.83 11.53
C PRO A 78 16.82 0.05 12.52
N THR A 79 17.43 -0.59 13.51
CA THR A 79 16.72 -1.43 14.49
C THR A 79 15.65 -0.65 15.25
N LEU A 80 15.97 0.59 15.65
CA LEU A 80 15.07 1.45 16.42
C LEU A 80 14.22 2.39 15.54
N VAL A 81 14.07 2.10 14.24
CA VAL A 81 13.35 2.97 13.28
C VAL A 81 11.96 3.36 13.76
N LYS A 82 11.20 2.43 14.33
CA LYS A 82 9.85 2.70 14.87
C LYS A 82 9.89 3.66 16.06
N LEU A 83 10.87 3.52 16.95
CA LEU A 83 11.04 4.43 18.09
C LEU A 83 11.41 5.83 17.62
N VAL A 84 12.38 5.95 16.70
CA VAL A 84 12.79 7.25 16.15
C VAL A 84 11.65 7.92 15.38
N LEU A 85 10.86 7.14 14.64
CA LEU A 85 9.65 7.64 13.98
C LEU A 85 8.67 8.23 15.01
N LEU A 86 8.28 7.47 16.02
CA LEU A 86 7.33 7.90 17.03
C LEU A 86 7.83 9.11 17.84
N GLN A 87 9.09 9.10 18.26
CA GLN A 87 9.70 10.23 18.98
C GLN A 87 9.72 11.49 18.13
N THR A 88 10.08 11.37 16.85
CA THR A 88 10.14 12.52 15.93
C THR A 88 8.74 13.06 15.66
N LEU A 89 7.76 12.19 15.36
CA LEU A 89 6.36 12.60 15.16
C LEU A 89 5.78 13.29 16.40
N ARG A 90 6.03 12.76 17.60
CA ARG A 90 5.59 13.37 18.85
C ARG A 90 6.22 14.75 19.06
N ARG A 91 7.52 14.90 18.83
CA ARG A 91 8.21 16.21 18.93
C ARG A 91 7.67 17.23 17.92
N LEU A 92 7.21 16.75 16.76
CA LEU A 92 6.61 17.59 15.74
C LEU A 92 5.12 17.87 15.99
N ASP A 93 4.52 17.39 17.08
CA ASP A 93 3.08 17.48 17.36
C ASP A 93 2.19 16.88 16.25
N VAL A 94 2.64 15.76 15.66
CA VAL A 94 1.84 14.97 14.72
C VAL A 94 1.04 13.93 15.49
N GLN A 95 -0.26 13.86 15.24
CA GLN A 95 -1.15 12.88 15.85
C GLN A 95 -0.89 11.49 15.28
N VAL A 96 -0.84 10.49 16.16
CA VAL A 96 -0.56 9.09 15.81
C VAL A 96 -1.55 8.16 16.51
N ALA A 97 -2.13 7.23 15.76
CA ALA A 97 -2.86 6.08 16.31
C ALA A 97 -2.15 4.77 15.93
N GLN A 98 -2.25 3.78 16.80
CA GLN A 98 -1.81 2.41 16.51
C GLN A 98 -3.01 1.49 16.53
N CYS A 99 -3.22 0.75 15.45
CA CYS A 99 -4.28 -0.25 15.33
C CYS A 99 -4.00 -1.47 16.20
N TYR A 100 -5.03 -2.31 16.38
CA TYR A 100 -4.86 -3.66 16.93
C TYR A 100 -4.39 -4.65 15.84
N GLY A 101 -4.88 -4.48 14.62
CA GLY A 101 -4.55 -5.29 13.43
C GLY A 101 -3.85 -4.47 12.36
N GLU A 102 -4.25 -4.63 11.10
CA GLU A 102 -3.73 -3.82 9.98
C GLU A 102 -4.24 -2.37 10.06
N ALA A 103 -3.53 -1.43 9.44
CA ALA A 103 -3.91 -0.02 9.41
C ALA A 103 -4.85 0.33 8.25
N ASP A 104 -4.79 -0.42 7.14
CA ASP A 104 -5.52 -0.09 5.91
C ASP A 104 -7.05 0.05 6.11
N PRO A 105 -7.74 -0.86 6.82
CA PRO A 105 -9.18 -0.72 7.07
C PRO A 105 -9.52 0.53 7.89
N GLU A 106 -8.72 0.83 8.91
CA GLU A 106 -8.86 1.97 9.82
C GLU A 106 -8.58 3.27 9.09
N ILE A 107 -7.55 3.32 8.23
CA ILE A 107 -7.27 4.46 7.35
C ILE A 107 -8.48 4.72 6.45
N ALA A 108 -9.04 3.69 5.82
CA ALA A 108 -10.22 3.84 4.96
C ALA A 108 -11.46 4.32 5.74
N ALA A 109 -11.64 3.84 6.97
CA ALA A 109 -12.74 4.26 7.84
C ALA A 109 -12.59 5.72 8.28
N LEU A 110 -11.39 6.12 8.73
CA LEU A 110 -11.08 7.49 9.14
C LEU A 110 -11.16 8.48 7.97
N ALA A 111 -10.64 8.10 6.80
CA ALA A 111 -10.74 8.90 5.58
C ALA A 111 -12.20 9.18 5.21
N ARG A 112 -13.08 8.18 5.35
CA ARG A 112 -14.52 8.35 5.12
C ARG A 112 -15.16 9.26 6.18
N GLU A 113 -14.85 9.04 7.46
CA GLU A 113 -15.44 9.78 8.59
C GLU A 113 -15.04 11.26 8.56
N TRP A 114 -13.76 11.54 8.33
CA TRP A 114 -13.21 12.90 8.30
C TRP A 114 -13.27 13.55 6.92
N GLN A 115 -13.88 12.86 5.93
CA GLN A 115 -14.00 13.32 4.55
C GLN A 115 -12.67 13.79 3.95
N CYS A 116 -11.60 13.05 4.22
CA CYS A 116 -10.24 13.35 3.77
C CYS A 116 -9.65 12.20 2.93
N PRO A 117 -8.62 12.47 2.10
CA PRO A 117 -7.97 11.41 1.35
C PRO A 117 -7.20 10.44 2.26
N GLY A 118 -7.40 9.13 2.07
CA GLY A 118 -6.47 8.11 2.55
C GLY A 118 -5.27 8.01 1.61
N LEU A 119 -4.06 7.89 2.14
CA LEU A 119 -2.82 7.92 1.36
C LEU A 119 -2.20 6.54 1.20
N LEU A 120 -2.52 5.83 0.12
CA LEU A 120 -1.90 4.54 -0.25
C LEU A 120 -1.95 4.34 -1.78
N PRO A 121 -0.89 3.83 -2.45
CA PRO A 121 0.51 3.75 -2.02
C PRO A 121 1.28 5.07 -2.26
N LEU A 122 2.32 5.32 -1.46
CA LEU A 122 3.13 6.55 -1.50
C LEU A 122 3.93 6.75 -2.80
N SER A 123 4.04 5.74 -3.66
CA SER A 123 4.85 5.82 -4.90
C SER A 123 4.39 6.91 -5.86
N HIS A 124 3.13 7.33 -5.77
CA HIS A 124 2.58 8.43 -6.56
C HIS A 124 2.48 9.74 -5.78
N PHE A 125 2.86 9.77 -4.51
CA PHE A 125 2.83 10.96 -3.67
C PHE A 125 4.21 11.61 -3.64
N GLN A 126 4.41 12.61 -4.49
CA GLN A 126 5.72 13.22 -4.76
C GLN A 126 6.09 14.28 -3.73
N TRP A 127 6.08 13.91 -2.45
CA TRP A 127 6.23 14.85 -1.33
C TRP A 127 7.57 15.61 -1.31
N GLU A 128 8.62 15.06 -1.93
CA GLU A 128 9.92 15.74 -2.09
C GLU A 128 9.88 16.84 -3.15
N MET A 129 8.87 16.83 -4.03
CA MET A 129 8.68 17.77 -5.14
C MET A 129 7.50 18.71 -4.83
N VAL A 130 7.58 19.45 -3.72
CA VAL A 130 6.59 20.49 -3.41
C VAL A 130 6.62 21.57 -4.50
N GLU A 131 5.51 21.74 -5.19
CA GLU A 131 5.32 22.75 -6.22
C GLU A 131 4.54 23.94 -5.69
N ARG A 132 4.62 25.08 -6.39
CA ARG A 132 3.93 26.32 -6.00
C ARG A 132 3.01 26.79 -7.12
N ARG A 133 1.79 27.18 -6.75
CA ARG A 133 0.83 27.85 -7.62
C ARG A 133 0.30 29.10 -6.92
N GLY A 134 0.83 30.25 -7.31
CA GLY A 134 0.53 31.53 -6.65
C GLY A 134 1.01 31.53 -5.20
N SER A 135 0.12 31.86 -4.26
CA SER A 135 0.39 31.84 -2.82
C SER A 135 0.39 30.44 -2.21
N ASN A 136 -0.09 29.43 -2.94
CA ASN A 136 -0.31 28.08 -2.39
C ASN A 136 0.80 27.12 -2.84
N SER A 137 1.16 26.20 -1.96
CA SER A 137 2.04 25.07 -2.28
C SER A 137 1.23 23.79 -2.35
N TYR A 138 1.63 22.84 -3.17
CA TYR A 138 0.97 21.54 -3.30
C TYR A 138 1.99 20.42 -3.56
N ILE A 139 1.60 19.20 -3.21
CA ILE A 139 2.37 17.99 -3.51
C ILE A 139 1.71 17.31 -4.72
N PRO A 140 2.43 17.12 -5.84
CA PRO A 140 1.91 16.37 -6.97
C PRO A 140 1.58 14.93 -6.56
N CYS A 141 0.35 14.49 -6.88
CA CYS A 141 -0.06 13.12 -6.61
C CYS A 141 -1.09 12.58 -7.59
N LYS A 142 -1.23 11.25 -7.63
CA LYS A 142 -2.38 10.59 -8.26
C LYS A 142 -3.49 10.39 -7.23
N SER A 143 -4.70 10.81 -7.59
CA SER A 143 -5.91 10.57 -6.83
C SER A 143 -6.70 9.44 -7.49
N TYR A 144 -7.20 8.51 -6.68
CA TYR A 144 -8.01 7.39 -7.12
C TYR A 144 -9.38 7.48 -6.44
N ASN A 145 -10.44 7.38 -7.24
CA ASN A 145 -11.80 7.49 -6.76
C ASN A 145 -12.57 6.22 -7.11
N THR A 146 -13.21 5.61 -6.10
CA THR A 146 -13.99 4.39 -6.26
C THR A 146 -15.14 4.56 -7.26
N SER A 147 -15.83 5.71 -7.25
CA SER A 147 -16.93 5.98 -8.18
C SER A 147 -16.42 6.11 -9.61
N SER A 148 -15.36 6.87 -9.83
CA SER A 148 -14.73 7.00 -11.16
C SER A 148 -14.23 5.65 -11.68
N PHE A 149 -13.64 4.82 -10.81
CA PHE A 149 -13.22 3.46 -11.14
C PHE A 149 -14.41 2.59 -11.57
N CYS A 150 -15.50 2.61 -10.82
CA CYS A 150 -16.72 1.85 -11.14
C CYS A 150 -17.36 2.31 -12.45
N ILE A 151 -17.41 3.62 -12.71
CA ILE A 151 -17.92 4.19 -13.97
C ILE A 151 -17.07 3.74 -15.15
N PHE A 152 -15.74 3.87 -15.03
CA PHE A 152 -14.82 3.53 -16.11
C PHE A 152 -14.91 2.05 -16.49
N PHE A 153 -14.87 1.16 -15.50
CA PHE A 153 -14.97 -0.28 -15.72
C PHE A 153 -16.41 -0.80 -15.80
N LYS A 154 -17.42 0.06 -15.72
CA LYS A 154 -18.85 -0.31 -15.76
C LYS A 154 -19.23 -1.43 -14.77
N ILE A 155 -18.62 -1.43 -13.60
CA ILE A 155 -18.88 -2.41 -12.54
C ILE A 155 -19.76 -1.80 -11.45
N GLN A 156 -20.61 -2.61 -10.83
CA GLN A 156 -21.35 -2.19 -9.65
C GLN A 156 -20.42 -2.05 -8.45
N ARG A 157 -20.58 -0.98 -7.66
CA ARG A 157 -19.73 -0.72 -6.49
C ARG A 157 -19.73 -1.87 -5.47
N GLN A 158 -20.87 -2.57 -5.35
CA GLN A 158 -20.99 -3.72 -4.45
C GLN A 158 -20.17 -4.95 -4.88
N LEU A 159 -19.66 -4.99 -6.13
CA LEU A 159 -18.79 -6.05 -6.62
C LEU A 159 -17.31 -5.85 -6.29
N LEU A 160 -16.91 -4.69 -5.78
CA LEU A 160 -15.51 -4.41 -5.46
C LEU A 160 -14.89 -5.40 -4.45
N PRO A 161 -15.61 -5.87 -3.40
CA PRO A 161 -15.09 -6.93 -2.55
C PRO A 161 -14.88 -8.25 -3.30
N ALA A 162 -15.75 -8.60 -4.25
CA ALA A 162 -15.59 -9.78 -5.08
C ALA A 162 -14.39 -9.64 -6.02
N PHE A 163 -14.21 -8.46 -6.63
CA PHE A 163 -13.02 -8.13 -7.40
C PHE A 163 -11.74 -8.31 -6.56
N ALA A 164 -11.69 -7.72 -5.36
CA ALA A 164 -10.53 -7.81 -4.48
C ALA A 164 -10.22 -9.25 -4.05
N ALA A 165 -11.23 -10.08 -3.82
CA ALA A 165 -11.05 -11.49 -3.48
C ALA A 165 -10.54 -12.31 -4.68
N LEU A 166 -11.17 -12.18 -5.85
CA LEU A 166 -10.85 -12.96 -7.05
C LEU A 166 -9.51 -12.54 -7.70
N ALA A 167 -9.15 -11.26 -7.62
CA ALA A 167 -7.84 -10.75 -8.04
C ALA A 167 -6.69 -11.33 -7.18
N GLY A 168 -7.01 -11.82 -5.99
CA GLY A 168 -6.05 -12.24 -4.98
C GLY A 168 -5.75 -11.11 -4.01
N ASN A 169 -5.96 -11.39 -2.74
CA ASN A 169 -5.54 -10.53 -1.65
C ASN A 169 -4.94 -11.38 -0.53
N ASP A 170 -4.32 -10.73 0.44
CA ASP A 170 -3.58 -11.39 1.52
C ASP A 170 -4.47 -12.21 2.48
N TYR A 171 -5.79 -12.04 2.42
CA TYR A 171 -6.77 -12.75 3.25
C TYR A 171 -7.30 -14.02 2.59
N VAL A 172 -7.34 -14.05 1.26
CA VAL A 172 -8.11 -15.03 0.49
C VAL A 172 -7.16 -15.85 -0.37
N LYS A 173 -6.80 -17.05 0.12
CA LYS A 173 -5.90 -17.99 -0.57
C LYS A 173 -6.60 -18.77 -1.69
N LEU A 174 -7.01 -18.08 -2.75
CA LEU A 174 -7.62 -18.69 -3.94
C LEU A 174 -6.60 -19.22 -4.95
N HIS A 175 -5.44 -19.70 -4.48
CA HIS A 175 -4.38 -20.27 -5.31
C HIS A 175 -4.88 -21.32 -6.32
N ARG A 176 -5.88 -22.14 -5.93
CA ARG A 176 -6.50 -23.11 -6.84
C ARG A 176 -7.40 -22.47 -7.91
N LEU A 177 -8.11 -21.39 -7.59
CA LEU A 177 -8.93 -20.68 -8.60
C LEU A 177 -8.05 -19.89 -9.56
N GLN A 178 -7.03 -19.19 -9.05
CA GLN A 178 -6.09 -18.42 -9.87
C GLN A 178 -5.24 -19.28 -10.80
N ALA A 179 -4.93 -20.52 -10.39
CA ALA A 179 -4.22 -21.47 -11.25
C ALA A 179 -5.10 -22.05 -12.38
N ARG A 180 -6.43 -22.04 -12.23
CA ARG A 180 -7.36 -22.67 -13.18
C ARG A 180 -8.15 -21.69 -14.02
N VAL A 181 -8.31 -20.45 -13.57
CA VAL A 181 -9.04 -19.41 -14.29
C VAL A 181 -8.06 -18.35 -14.81
N SER A 182 -7.93 -18.30 -16.14
CA SER A 182 -7.20 -17.22 -16.81
C SER A 182 -8.16 -16.09 -17.14
N TRP A 183 -8.19 -15.04 -16.31
CA TRP A 183 -9.04 -13.87 -16.56
C TRP A 183 -8.66 -13.11 -17.85
N ASN A 184 -7.44 -13.30 -18.36
CA ASN A 184 -6.96 -12.70 -19.62
C ASN A 184 -7.89 -12.98 -20.81
N GLN A 185 -8.61 -14.11 -20.80
CA GLN A 185 -9.54 -14.47 -21.88
C GLN A 185 -10.73 -13.51 -22.02
N PHE A 186 -11.00 -12.71 -20.99
CA PHE A 186 -12.06 -11.71 -20.96
C PHE A 186 -11.55 -10.29 -21.24
N ALA A 187 -10.23 -10.12 -21.43
CA ALA A 187 -9.65 -8.82 -21.70
C ALA A 187 -9.92 -8.38 -23.17
N PRO A 188 -10.05 -7.07 -23.44
CA PRO A 188 -10.15 -6.55 -24.81
C PRO A 188 -8.90 -6.91 -25.64
N ALA A 189 -9.09 -7.14 -26.95
CA ALA A 189 -7.98 -7.41 -27.86
C ALA A 189 -7.01 -6.22 -27.90
N GLY A 190 -5.73 -6.46 -27.58
CA GLY A 190 -4.67 -5.44 -27.57
C GLY A 190 -4.21 -4.95 -26.19
N GLY A 191 -4.73 -5.51 -25.09
CA GLY A 191 -4.27 -5.19 -23.72
C GLY A 191 -2.87 -5.73 -23.42
N GLY A 192 -2.01 -4.89 -22.80
CA GLY A 192 -0.65 -5.26 -22.39
C GLY A 192 -0.60 -6.20 -21.16
N ASN A 193 0.54 -6.22 -20.46
CA ASN A 193 0.83 -7.10 -19.29
C ASN A 193 -0.17 -7.01 -18.10
N THR A 194 -1.17 -6.13 -18.15
CA THR A 194 -2.25 -5.97 -17.16
C THR A 194 -3.53 -6.76 -17.49
N GLY A 195 -3.51 -7.59 -18.55
CA GLY A 195 -4.70 -8.30 -19.05
C GLY A 195 -5.45 -9.14 -18.01
N HIS A 196 -4.81 -9.55 -16.90
CA HIS A 196 -5.44 -10.37 -15.88
C HIS A 196 -6.46 -9.59 -15.06
N LEU A 197 -6.05 -8.46 -14.49
CA LEU A 197 -6.94 -7.62 -13.68
C LEU A 197 -7.99 -6.94 -14.54
N GLU A 198 -7.59 -6.47 -15.73
CA GLU A 198 -8.52 -5.87 -16.69
C GLU A 198 -9.55 -6.88 -17.18
N GLY A 199 -9.13 -8.10 -17.53
CA GLY A 199 -10.04 -9.18 -17.90
C GLY A 199 -11.00 -9.56 -16.78
N LEU A 200 -10.52 -9.61 -15.52
CA LEU A 200 -11.40 -9.85 -14.37
C LEU A 200 -12.44 -8.73 -14.22
N LEU A 201 -12.04 -7.46 -14.38
CA LEU A 201 -12.95 -6.31 -14.32
C LEU A 201 -13.98 -6.36 -15.44
N CYS A 202 -13.57 -6.67 -16.67
CA CYS A 202 -14.47 -6.85 -17.81
C CYS A 202 -15.45 -8.01 -17.57
N TRP A 203 -14.98 -9.13 -17.03
CA TRP A 203 -15.85 -10.26 -16.69
C TRP A 203 -16.87 -9.89 -15.61
N LEU A 204 -16.46 -9.14 -14.58
CA LEU A 204 -17.32 -8.70 -13.48
C LEU A 204 -18.45 -7.75 -13.91
N GLN A 205 -18.34 -7.07 -15.06
CA GLN A 205 -19.39 -6.19 -15.60
C GLN A 205 -20.73 -6.92 -15.78
N ASN A 206 -20.70 -8.24 -15.97
CA ASN A 206 -21.88 -9.05 -16.27
C ASN A 206 -22.71 -9.41 -15.03
N PHE A 207 -22.25 -9.06 -13.82
CA PHE A 207 -22.91 -9.40 -12.58
C PHE A 207 -23.50 -8.16 -11.91
N GLN A 208 -24.51 -8.37 -11.07
CA GLN A 208 -25.01 -7.30 -10.21
C GLN A 208 -24.55 -7.55 -8.78
N LYS A 209 -24.55 -8.80 -8.30
CA LYS A 209 -24.26 -9.12 -6.89
C LYS A 209 -22.99 -9.96 -6.73
N PRO A 210 -22.25 -9.81 -5.60
CA PRO A 210 -21.06 -10.62 -5.31
C PRO A 210 -21.30 -12.13 -5.36
N GLN A 211 -22.45 -12.59 -4.86
CA GLN A 211 -22.80 -14.02 -4.81
C GLN A 211 -22.83 -14.63 -6.21
N GLU A 212 -23.48 -13.96 -7.16
CA GLU A 212 -23.58 -14.39 -8.57
C GLU A 212 -22.18 -14.53 -9.19
N ALA A 213 -21.30 -13.55 -8.92
CA ALA A 213 -19.93 -13.58 -9.40
C ALA A 213 -19.13 -14.74 -8.78
N PHE A 214 -19.25 -15.00 -7.47
CA PHE A 214 -18.54 -16.11 -6.84
C PHE A 214 -19.03 -17.48 -7.33
N GLU A 215 -20.33 -17.67 -7.47
CA GLU A 215 -20.92 -18.90 -8.03
C GLU A 215 -20.42 -19.16 -9.46
N ALA A 216 -20.41 -18.13 -10.30
CA ALA A 216 -19.89 -18.22 -11.66
C ALA A 216 -18.38 -18.53 -11.69
N ALA A 217 -17.59 -17.90 -10.80
CA ALA A 217 -16.15 -18.18 -10.68
C ALA A 217 -15.87 -19.62 -10.25
N LEU A 218 -16.68 -20.19 -9.35
CA LEU A 218 -16.57 -21.60 -8.96
C LEU A 218 -16.92 -22.54 -10.12
N GLY A 219 -17.92 -22.19 -10.94
CA GLY A 219 -18.27 -22.93 -12.15
C GLY A 219 -17.13 -23.01 -13.17
N LEU A 220 -16.30 -21.97 -13.28
CA LEU A 220 -15.11 -21.98 -14.15
C LEU A 220 -14.00 -22.92 -13.65
N VAL A 221 -14.04 -23.33 -12.39
CA VAL A 221 -13.08 -24.25 -11.78
C VAL A 221 -13.57 -25.70 -11.77
N GLY A 222 -14.88 -25.91 -11.96
CA GLY A 222 -15.52 -27.20 -12.07
C GLY A 222 -15.77 -27.61 -13.52
N ASN A 223 -14.70 -28.02 -14.22
CA ASN A 223 -14.63 -29.07 -15.25
C ASN A 223 -13.18 -29.56 -15.33
#